data_AF-A0A0N7KE46-F1
#
_entry.id   AF-A0A0N7KE46-F1
#
_cell.length_a   1.000
_cell.length_b   1.000
_cell.length_c   1.000
_cell.angle_alpha   90.00
_cell.angle_beta   90.00
_cell.angle_gamma   90.00
#
_symmetry.space_group_name_H-M   'P 1'
#
loop_
_entity.id
_entity.type
_entity.pdbx_description
1 polymer ?
#
loop_
_entity_poly.entity_id
_entity_poly.type
_entity_poly.pdbx_seq_one_letter_code
_entity_poly.pdbx_strand_id
1 'polypeptide(L)'
;MAEPSKVIHIRNVGHEISESELLQVVQPFGTVAKLVMLRAKNQALVQMEDLASAVNVIQYYNTIQPSVRGRNVYLQYSSHQELTTDQSSHGRNPDQAFKPSYNISHVKVQYKLMVLYMDGTYMMVAAS
;
A
#
# COMPACT_ATOMS: atom_id res chain seq x y z
N MET A 1 -24.10 0.85 -9.63
CA MET A 1 -22.97 0.00 -9.22
C MET A 1 -21.69 0.78 -9.49
N ALA A 2 -20.73 0.76 -8.56
CA ALA A 2 -19.44 1.39 -8.82
C ALA A 2 -18.68 0.60 -9.90
N GLU A 3 -17.98 1.29 -10.80
CA GLU A 3 -17.13 0.65 -11.79
C GLU A 3 -16.02 -0.16 -11.10
N PRO A 4 -15.63 -1.33 -11.66
CA PRO A 4 -14.50 -2.09 -11.14
C PRO A 4 -13.23 -1.24 -11.10
N SER A 5 -12.51 -1.34 -9.98
CA SER A 5 -11.25 -0.64 -9.76
C SER A 5 -10.23 -1.57 -9.13
N LYS A 6 -8.95 -1.36 -9.47
CA LYS A 6 -7.83 -2.02 -8.77
C LYS A 6 -7.71 -1.56 -7.32
N VAL A 7 -8.30 -0.42 -6.98
CA VAL A 7 -8.28 0.18 -5.65
C VAL A 7 -9.57 -0.14 -4.91
N ILE A 8 -9.40 -0.68 -3.72
CA ILE A 8 -10.45 -1.08 -2.80
C ILE A 8 -10.52 -0.05 -1.68
N HIS A 9 -11.71 0.48 -1.45
CA HIS A 9 -12.03 1.32 -0.31
C HIS A 9 -12.52 0.47 0.85
N ILE A 10 -11.81 0.55 1.98
CA ILE A 10 -12.14 -0.13 3.22
C ILE A 10 -12.65 0.89 4.24
N ARG A 11 -13.87 0.69 4.74
CA ARG A 11 -14.53 1.55 5.74
C ARG A 11 -14.58 0.88 7.10
N ASN A 12 -14.74 1.71 8.14
CA ASN A 12 -14.77 1.30 9.55
C ASN A 12 -13.43 0.69 10.04
N VAL A 13 -12.32 1.20 9.51
CA VAL A 13 -10.96 0.81 9.91
C VAL A 13 -10.58 1.60 11.17
N GLY A 14 -10.78 1.01 12.34
CA GLY A 14 -10.41 1.62 13.63
C GLY A 14 -8.91 1.87 13.77
N HIS A 15 -8.52 2.72 14.73
CA HIS A 15 -7.12 3.02 15.02
C HIS A 15 -6.34 1.79 15.52
N GLU A 16 -7.04 0.82 16.13
CA GLU A 16 -6.48 -0.46 16.60
C GLU A 16 -6.11 -1.44 15.47
N ILE A 17 -6.61 -1.20 14.25
CA ILE A 17 -6.36 -2.05 13.09
C ILE A 17 -5.06 -1.57 12.43
N SER A 18 -4.10 -2.46 12.31
CA SER A 18 -2.80 -2.20 11.68
C SER A 18 -2.85 -2.45 10.18
N GLU A 19 -1.85 -1.94 9.47
CA GLU A 19 -1.67 -2.21 8.03
C GLU A 19 -1.56 -3.70 7.75
N SER A 20 -0.75 -4.41 8.53
CA SER A 20 -0.55 -5.86 8.40
C SER A 20 -1.86 -6.65 8.48
N GLU A 21 -2.77 -6.26 9.37
CA GLU A 21 -4.07 -6.92 9.53
C GLU A 21 -4.95 -6.73 8.28
N LEU A 22 -4.95 -5.53 7.69
CA LEU A 22 -5.66 -5.29 6.43
C LEU A 22 -5.02 -6.03 5.26
N LEU A 23 -3.70 -6.14 5.22
CA LEU A 23 -3.02 -6.93 4.21
C LEU A 23 -3.43 -8.41 4.32
N GLN A 24 -3.48 -8.99 5.51
CA GLN A 24 -3.90 -10.39 5.69
C GLN A 24 -5.32 -10.67 5.17
N VAL A 25 -6.21 -9.67 5.18
CA VAL A 25 -7.58 -9.78 4.64
C VAL A 25 -7.59 -9.90 3.11
N VAL A 26 -6.65 -9.26 2.40
CA VAL A 26 -6.66 -9.14 0.94
C VAL A 26 -5.58 -9.96 0.23
N GLN A 27 -4.49 -10.30 0.91
CA GLN A 27 -3.37 -11.08 0.39
C GLN A 27 -3.77 -12.47 -0.18
N PRO A 28 -4.78 -13.19 0.36
CA PRO A 28 -5.23 -14.44 -0.23
C PRO A 28 -5.76 -14.32 -1.68
N PHE A 29 -6.09 -13.09 -2.11
CA PHE A 29 -6.67 -12.83 -3.43
C PHE A 29 -5.63 -12.33 -4.45
N GLY A 30 -4.41 -11.98 -4.00
CA GLY A 30 -3.32 -11.54 -4.86
C GLY A 30 -2.37 -10.53 -4.20
N THR A 31 -1.38 -10.09 -4.98
CA THR A 31 -0.37 -9.11 -4.56
C THR A 31 -1.00 -7.73 -4.34
N VAL A 32 -0.61 -7.06 -3.25
CA VAL A 32 -0.98 -5.67 -2.97
C VAL A 32 0.13 -4.76 -3.48
N ALA A 33 -0.22 -3.82 -4.36
CA ALA A 33 0.72 -2.86 -4.93
C ALA A 33 0.92 -1.64 -4.01
N LYS A 34 -0.14 -1.17 -3.34
CA LYS A 34 -0.07 -0.02 -2.44
C LYS A 34 -1.18 -0.06 -1.40
N LEU A 35 -0.91 0.48 -0.20
CA LEU A 35 -1.91 0.67 0.85
C LEU A 35 -1.76 2.07 1.45
N VAL A 36 -2.89 2.73 1.70
CA VAL A 36 -2.95 4.03 2.35
C VAL A 36 -3.96 3.98 3.51
N MET A 37 -3.50 4.30 4.71
CA MET A 37 -4.34 4.42 5.91
C MET A 37 -4.86 5.85 6.06
N LEU A 38 -6.18 6.03 6.02
CA LEU A 38 -6.86 7.29 6.27
C LEU A 38 -7.32 7.34 7.72
N ARG A 39 -6.36 7.43 8.66
CA ARG A 39 -6.62 7.35 10.12
C ARG A 39 -7.64 8.37 10.61
N ALA A 40 -7.57 9.61 10.13
CA ALA A 40 -8.54 10.66 10.48
C ALA A 40 -9.99 10.33 10.08
N LYS A 41 -10.19 9.46 9.08
CA LYS A 41 -11.51 9.06 8.56
C LYS A 41 -11.91 7.64 8.96
N ASN A 42 -11.08 6.94 9.75
CA ASN A 42 -11.25 5.52 10.06
C ASN A 42 -11.47 4.68 8.78
N GLN A 43 -10.64 4.92 7.77
CA GLN A 43 -10.72 4.30 6.44
C GLN A 43 -9.35 3.85 5.97
N ALA A 44 -9.32 2.99 4.97
CA ALA A 44 -8.11 2.65 4.24
C ALA A 44 -8.42 2.50 2.74
N LEU A 45 -7.38 2.66 1.92
CA LEU A 45 -7.41 2.34 0.51
C LEU A 45 -6.33 1.30 0.23
N VAL A 46 -6.68 0.27 -0.52
CA VAL A 46 -5.78 -0.82 -0.89
C VAL A 46 -5.79 -0.99 -2.40
N GLN A 47 -4.66 -0.82 -3.06
CA GLN A 47 -4.49 -1.09 -4.48
C GLN A 47 -3.92 -2.50 -4.67
N MET A 48 -4.66 -3.35 -5.36
CA MET A 48 -4.16 -4.65 -5.83
C MET A 48 -3.29 -4.45 -7.08
N GLU A 49 -2.37 -5.38 -7.33
CA GLU A 49 -1.55 -5.40 -8.56
C GLU A 49 -2.43 -5.55 -9.81
N ASP A 50 -3.37 -6.49 -9.75
CA ASP A 50 -4.29 -6.82 -10.83
C ASP A 50 -5.74 -6.43 -10.52
N LEU A 51 -6.47 -6.05 -11.56
CA LEU A 51 -7.91 -5.77 -11.46
C LEU A 51 -8.69 -7.03 -11.08
N ALA A 52 -8.30 -8.19 -11.61
CA ALA A 52 -8.93 -9.47 -11.30
C ALA A 52 -8.86 -9.79 -9.79
N SER A 53 -7.72 -9.54 -9.16
CA SER A 53 -7.53 -9.70 -7.72
C SER A 53 -8.48 -8.80 -6.93
N ALA A 54 -8.62 -7.53 -7.32
CA ALA A 54 -9.56 -6.61 -6.67
C ALA A 54 -11.03 -7.04 -6.84
N VAL A 55 -11.39 -7.53 -8.04
CA VAL A 55 -12.72 -8.08 -8.30
C VAL A 55 -13.00 -9.28 -7.38
N ASN A 56 -12.05 -10.20 -7.25
CA ASN A 56 -12.19 -11.37 -6.40
C ASN A 56 -12.37 -11.00 -4.91
N VAL A 57 -11.64 -10.01 -4.40
CA VAL A 57 -11.82 -9.49 -3.04
C VAL A 57 -13.25 -8.99 -2.84
N ILE A 58 -13.74 -8.12 -3.74
CA ILE A 58 -15.09 -7.56 -3.62
C ILE A 58 -16.16 -8.64 -3.74
N GLN A 59 -16.04 -9.56 -4.70
CA GLN A 59 -17.00 -10.67 -4.88
C GLN A 59 -17.08 -11.55 -3.64
N TYR A 60 -15.93 -11.91 -3.06
CA TYR A 60 -15.88 -12.73 -1.85
C TYR A 60 -16.54 -12.02 -0.66
N TYR A 61 -16.12 -10.79 -0.35
CA TYR A 61 -16.63 -10.04 0.81
C TYR A 61 -18.03 -9.43 0.60
N ASN A 62 -18.62 -9.59 -0.58
CA ASN A 62 -20.05 -9.31 -0.79
C ASN A 62 -20.93 -10.42 -0.20
N THR A 63 -20.39 -11.63 -0.04
CA THR A 63 -21.11 -12.77 0.55
C THR A 63 -20.79 -12.98 2.03
N ILE A 64 -19.64 -12.50 2.49
CA ILE A 64 -19.16 -12.67 3.86
C ILE A 64 -18.67 -11.31 4.38
N GLN A 65 -19.16 -10.88 5.53
CA GLN A 65 -18.69 -9.65 6.15
C GLN A 65 -17.37 -9.89 6.91
N PRO A 66 -16.25 -9.25 6.51
CA PRO A 66 -14.99 -9.40 7.22
C PRO A 66 -15.02 -8.70 8.58
N SER A 67 -14.42 -9.34 9.58
CA SER A 67 -14.20 -8.79 10.91
C SER A 67 -12.72 -8.82 11.25
N VAL A 68 -12.15 -7.68 11.63
CA VAL A 68 -10.76 -7.53 12.03
C VAL A 68 -10.74 -7.07 13.48
N ARG A 69 -10.13 -7.86 14.38
CA ARG A 69 -10.16 -7.62 15.84
C ARG A 69 -11.58 -7.43 16.42
N GLY A 70 -12.55 -8.18 15.90
CA GLY A 70 -13.95 -8.09 16.33
C GLY A 70 -14.70 -6.87 15.77
N ARG A 71 -14.08 -6.11 14.86
CA ARG A 71 -14.69 -4.96 14.20
C ARG A 71 -15.00 -5.26 12.74
N ASN A 72 -16.26 -5.10 12.36
CA ASN A 72 -16.70 -5.36 10.99
C ASN A 72 -16.20 -4.26 10.06
N VAL A 73 -15.55 -4.64 8.97
CA VAL A 73 -15.08 -3.69 7.94
C VAL A 73 -15.87 -3.88 6.65
N TYR A 74 -15.93 -2.83 5.83
CA TYR A 74 -16.73 -2.82 4.60
C TYR A 74 -15.83 -2.52 3.41
N LEU A 75 -15.87 -3.37 2.40
CA LEU A 75 -15.03 -3.25 1.21
C LEU A 75 -15.90 -2.89 0.00
N GLN A 76 -15.48 -1.88 -0.75
CA GLN A 76 -16.12 -1.45 -2.00
C GLN A 76 -15.03 -1.01 -2.98
N TYR A 77 -15.37 -0.90 -4.27
CA TYR A 77 -14.46 -0.24 -5.21
C TYR A 77 -14.27 1.23 -4.84
N SER A 78 -13.04 1.70 -4.95
CA SER A 78 -12.71 3.12 -4.92
C SER A 78 -13.13 3.78 -6.24
N SER A 79 -13.46 5.05 -6.19
CA SER A 79 -13.64 5.88 -7.40
C SER A 79 -12.32 6.13 -8.13
N HIS A 80 -11.18 5.94 -7.47
CA HIS A 80 -9.85 6.06 -8.07
C HIS A 80 -9.43 4.70 -8.64
N GLN A 81 -8.85 4.70 -9.85
CA GLN A 81 -8.32 3.49 -10.49
C GLN A 81 -6.91 3.14 -10.00
N GLU A 82 -6.18 4.13 -9.48
CA GLU A 82 -4.85 3.98 -8.88
C GLU A 82 -4.71 4.91 -7.68
N LEU A 83 -3.83 4.55 -6.75
CA LEU A 83 -3.47 5.37 -5.61
C LEU A 83 -2.30 6.28 -5.97
N THR A 84 -2.61 7.55 -6.20
CA THR A 84 -1.63 8.64 -6.24
C THR A 84 -1.25 9.01 -4.80
N THR A 85 0.03 8.87 -4.46
CA THR A 85 0.55 9.36 -3.18
C THR A 85 0.99 10.80 -3.41
N ASP A 86 0.08 11.76 -3.28
CA ASP A 86 0.50 13.15 -3.17
C ASP A 86 1.09 13.34 -1.77
N GLN A 87 2.43 13.32 -1.68
CA GLN A 87 3.21 13.59 -0.47
C GLN A 87 3.17 15.09 -0.14
N SER A 88 2.00 15.74 -0.12
CA SER A 88 1.88 17.17 0.17
C SER A 88 1.18 17.42 1.50
N SER A 89 1.71 16.87 2.59
CA SER A 89 1.58 17.49 3.92
C SER A 89 2.61 16.88 4.88
N HIS A 90 3.83 17.41 4.90
CA HIS A 90 4.58 17.65 6.14
C HIS A 90 5.44 18.90 5.91
N GLY A 91 5.21 19.92 6.74
CA GLY A 91 5.95 21.17 6.72
C GLY A 91 7.44 20.97 6.99
N ARG A 92 8.22 21.95 6.50
CA ARG A 92 9.65 22.23 6.75
C ARG A 92 10.36 21.36 7.78
N ASN A 93 11.30 20.55 7.30
CA ASN A 93 12.56 20.30 7.98
C ASN A 93 13.66 20.18 6.89
N PRO A 94 14.72 21.00 6.88
CA PRO A 94 15.73 20.98 5.82
C PRO A 94 16.77 19.84 5.96
N ASP A 95 16.52 18.81 6.76
CA ASP A 95 17.44 17.69 6.98
C ASP A 95 16.74 16.32 6.84
N GLN A 96 16.08 16.08 5.71
CA GLN A 96 15.66 14.72 5.36
C GLN A 96 16.06 14.40 3.93
N ALA A 97 17.08 13.55 3.86
CA ALA A 97 17.60 12.92 2.66
C ALA A 97 16.46 12.39 1.78
N PHE A 98 16.49 12.84 0.53
CA PHE A 98 15.63 12.41 -0.56
C PHE A 98 15.68 10.88 -0.70
N LYS A 99 14.60 10.18 -0.33
CA LYS A 99 14.42 8.76 -0.65
C LYS A 99 13.57 8.64 -1.90
N PRO A 100 14.13 8.27 -3.08
CA PRO A 100 13.31 8.04 -4.25
C PRO A 100 12.47 6.77 -4.07
N SER A 101 11.17 6.90 -4.27
CA SER A 101 10.23 5.78 -4.42
C SER A 101 10.52 5.06 -5.73
N TYR A 102 11.13 3.88 -5.68
CA TYR A 102 11.37 3.04 -6.84
C TYR A 102 10.06 2.40 -7.31
N ASN A 103 9.57 2.82 -8.48
CA ASN A 103 8.47 2.19 -9.19
C ASN A 103 9.08 1.31 -10.29
N ILE A 104 9.10 -0.02 -10.11
CA ILE A 104 9.77 -0.96 -11.02
C ILE A 104 8.78 -1.34 -12.14
N SER A 105 8.59 -0.41 -13.07
CA SER A 105 7.82 -0.64 -14.31
C SER A 105 8.33 0.23 -15.45
N HIS A 106 9.64 0.26 -15.70
CA HIS A 106 10.22 0.56 -17.01
C HIS A 106 11.66 0.05 -17.03
N VAL A 107 11.91 -0.95 -17.88
CA VAL A 107 13.23 -1.49 -18.16
C VAL A 107 14.13 -0.38 -18.70
N LYS A 108 15.12 0.07 -17.90
CA LYS A 108 16.55 0.03 -18.26
C LYS A 108 17.43 0.79 -17.25
N VAL A 109 18.50 0.09 -16.86
CA VAL A 109 19.76 0.57 -16.30
C VAL A 109 19.76 0.92 -14.80
N GLN A 110 20.77 0.38 -14.10
CA GLN A 110 21.55 1.00 -13.01
C GLN A 110 21.54 0.37 -11.60
N TYR A 111 22.64 -0.37 -11.39
CA TYR A 111 23.46 -0.61 -10.19
C TYR A 111 22.88 -1.30 -8.94
N LYS A 112 23.32 -2.54 -8.77
CA LYS A 112 23.24 -3.32 -7.53
C LYS A 112 24.19 -2.70 -6.48
N LEU A 113 23.65 -1.89 -5.58
CA LEU A 113 24.39 -1.31 -4.45
C LEU A 113 24.52 -2.38 -3.35
N MET A 114 25.73 -2.87 -3.07
CA MET A 114 25.99 -3.78 -1.95
C MET A 114 26.64 -2.98 -0.81
N VAL A 115 25.94 -2.85 0.31
CA VAL A 115 26.44 -2.15 1.51
C VAL A 115 27.06 -3.18 2.46
N LEU A 116 28.36 -3.09 2.70
CA LEU A 116 29.06 -3.87 3.73
C LEU A 116 29.30 -3.00 4.97
N TYR A 117 28.96 -3.51 6.16
CA TYR A 117 29.21 -2.85 7.44
C TYR A 117 30.55 -3.29 8.01
N MET A 118 31.47 -2.34 8.27
CA MET A 118 32.56 -2.50 9.22
C MET A 118 32.73 -1.18 9.98
N ASP A 119 32.81 -1.26 11.30
CA ASP A 119 33.19 -0.15 12.19
C ASP A 119 32.31 1.11 12.11
N GLY A 120 30.99 0.92 12.06
CA GLY A 120 30.00 1.97 12.33
C GLY A 120 29.94 3.12 11.32
N THR A 121 30.68 3.03 10.20
CA THR A 121 30.73 4.08 9.18
C THR A 121 30.31 3.50 7.83
N TYR A 122 29.25 4.04 7.23
CA TYR A 122 28.79 3.63 5.90
C TYR A 122 29.69 4.23 4.83
N MET A 123 30.39 3.40 4.06
CA MET A 123 31.05 3.83 2.83
C MET A 123 30.30 3.29 1.61
N MET A 124 29.90 4.19 0.69
CA MET A 124 29.35 3.80 -0.61
C MET A 124 30.52 3.47 -1.54
N VAL A 125 30.70 2.21 -1.92
CA VAL A 125 31.64 1.84 -2.98
C VAL A 125 30.86 1.53 -4.26
N ALA A 126 31.13 2.29 -5.32
CA ALA A 126 30.67 1.95 -6.66
C ALA A 126 31.57 0.81 -7.18
N ALA A 127 31.00 -0.39 -7.37
CA ALA A 127 31.71 -1.45 -8.08
C ALA A 127 31.75 -1.11 -9.57
N SER A 128 32.95 -0.98 -10.13
CA SER A 128 33.20 -0.85 -11.57
C SER A 128 33.04 -2.20 -12.29
#